data_AF-A0AAW5YML6-F1
#
_entry.id   AF-A0AAW5YML6-F1
#
_cell.length_a   1.000
_cell.length_b   1.000
_cell.length_c   1.000
_cell.angle_alpha   90.00
_cell.angle_beta   90.00
_cell.angle_gamma   90.00
#
_symmetry.space_group_name_H-M   'P 1'
#
loop_
_entity.id
_entity.type
_entity.pdbx_description
1 polymer ?
#
loop_
_entity_poly.entity_id
_entity_poly.type
_entity_poly.pdbx_seq_one_letter_code
_entity_poly.pdbx_strand_id
1 'polypeptide(L)'
;MDKRLLSMLNELQYSEEEITRLEKEANESINIDKYYVKNGELLKKLTMQMLEESVRKELQEGEEIECEILVEEGSLVNSKVIPSIITAGATFYYYIVLTNTRLRIKSLDCYFKKINEYNVLINSIQAVSRHKKMKNVYGITIDNNYIQLGSTEHEQELKTVIEKLKQRGVKEERYKEFEKSWLIFFNLFVIAMGGLLVLKYLI
;
A
#
# COMPACT_ATOMS: atom_id res chain seq x y z
N MET A 1 -9.08 -22.32 -11.29
CA MET A 1 -7.63 -22.11 -11.13
C MET A 1 -7.06 -21.97 -12.53
N ASP A 2 -6.52 -20.80 -12.85
CA ASP A 2 -6.14 -20.43 -14.22
C ASP A 2 -4.96 -21.30 -14.70
N LYS A 3 -5.04 -21.86 -15.91
CA LYS A 3 -4.02 -22.77 -16.48
C LYS A 3 -2.65 -22.10 -16.59
N ARG A 4 -2.64 -20.76 -16.72
CA ARG A 4 -1.43 -19.93 -16.75
C ARG A 4 -0.75 -19.83 -15.38
N LEU A 5 -1.54 -19.77 -14.32
CA LEU A 5 -1.04 -19.73 -12.94
C LEU A 5 -0.46 -21.09 -12.54
N LEU A 6 -1.11 -22.17 -12.97
CA LEU A 6 -0.61 -23.54 -12.87
C LEU A 6 0.69 -23.78 -13.66
N SER A 7 0.84 -23.18 -14.85
CA SER A 7 2.08 -23.33 -15.63
C SER A 7 3.24 -22.57 -15.02
N MET A 8 3.02 -21.35 -14.51
CA MET A 8 4.05 -20.58 -13.79
C MET A 8 4.49 -21.25 -12.49
N LEU A 9 3.55 -21.89 -11.77
CA LEU A 9 3.87 -22.70 -10.58
C LEU A 9 4.60 -24.00 -10.95
N ASN A 10 4.28 -24.61 -12.10
CA ASN A 10 4.95 -25.82 -12.59
C ASN A 10 6.36 -25.54 -13.14
N GLU A 11 6.61 -24.37 -13.72
CA GLU A 11 7.97 -23.92 -14.09
C GLU A 11 8.89 -23.75 -12.87
N LEU A 12 8.30 -23.62 -11.68
CA LEU A 12 8.98 -23.55 -10.38
C LEU A 12 9.06 -24.91 -9.67
N GLN A 13 8.83 -26.04 -10.34
CA GLN A 13 8.94 -27.37 -9.71
C GLN A 13 10.36 -27.65 -9.23
N TYR A 14 10.64 -27.24 -7.99
CA TYR A 14 11.74 -27.74 -7.19
C TYR A 14 11.59 -29.26 -7.04
N SER A 15 12.70 -30.00 -7.14
CA SER A 15 12.68 -31.43 -6.87
C SER A 15 12.22 -31.70 -5.43
N GLU A 16 11.65 -32.87 -5.16
CA GLU A 16 11.27 -33.26 -3.78
C GLU A 16 12.44 -33.15 -2.80
N GLU A 17 13.66 -33.37 -3.29
CA GLU A 17 14.91 -33.22 -2.53
C GLU A 17 15.17 -31.75 -2.17
N GLU A 18 14.88 -30.82 -3.08
CA GLU A 18 15.06 -29.39 -2.87
C GLU A 18 13.96 -28.81 -1.98
N ILE A 19 12.72 -29.33 -2.08
CA ILE A 19 11.63 -29.04 -1.13
C ILE A 19 12.02 -29.52 0.27
N THR A 20 12.49 -30.77 0.41
CA THR A 20 12.90 -31.35 1.70
C THR A 20 14.08 -30.58 2.31
N ARG A 21 15.03 -30.12 1.49
CA ARG A 21 16.14 -29.26 1.93
C ARG A 21 15.66 -27.91 2.42
N LEU A 22 14.75 -27.27 1.68
CA LEU A 22 14.16 -25.98 2.03
C LEU A 22 13.29 -26.05 3.29
N GLU A 23 12.52 -27.14 3.47
CA GLU A 23 11.74 -27.40 4.68
C GLU A 23 12.63 -27.63 5.91
N LYS A 24 13.76 -28.31 5.74
CA LYS A 24 14.75 -28.50 6.80
C LYS A 24 15.47 -27.18 7.18
N GLU A 25 15.87 -26.39 6.18
CA GLU A 25 16.44 -25.04 6.41
C GLU A 25 15.42 -24.08 7.05
N ALA A 26 14.13 -24.23 6.73
CA ALA A 26 13.04 -23.50 7.36
C ALA A 26 12.74 -23.96 8.81
N ASN A 27 13.04 -25.20 9.18
CA ASN A 27 12.83 -25.65 10.55
C ASN A 27 14.00 -25.30 11.50
N GLU A 28 15.20 -25.06 10.97
CA GLU A 28 16.41 -24.88 11.79
C GLU A 28 16.68 -23.43 12.22
N SER A 29 16.09 -22.41 11.58
CA SER A 29 15.82 -21.07 12.12
C SER A 29 15.40 -20.12 10.99
N ILE A 30 14.10 -19.89 10.82
CA ILE A 30 13.66 -18.86 9.88
C ILE A 30 13.98 -17.50 10.50
N ASN A 31 15.11 -16.94 10.10
CA ASN A 31 15.23 -15.51 10.03
C ASN A 31 14.25 -15.06 8.93
N ILE A 32 13.05 -14.63 9.36
CA ILE A 32 11.94 -14.22 8.49
C ILE A 32 12.45 -13.20 7.47
N ASP A 33 13.31 -12.28 7.87
CA ASP A 33 13.87 -11.26 6.98
C ASP A 33 14.73 -11.89 5.87
N LYS A 34 15.54 -12.93 6.14
CA LYS A 34 16.30 -13.63 5.08
C LYS A 34 15.39 -14.34 4.08
N TYR A 35 14.25 -14.88 4.53
CA TYR A 35 13.27 -15.51 3.64
C TYR A 35 12.59 -14.48 2.73
N TYR A 36 12.16 -13.34 3.30
CA TYR A 36 11.57 -12.24 2.52
C TYR A 36 12.60 -11.60 1.57
N VAL A 37 13.87 -11.47 1.96
CA VAL A 37 14.94 -10.98 1.08
C VAL A 37 15.19 -11.94 -0.08
N LYS A 38 15.25 -13.25 0.18
CA LYS A 38 15.52 -14.26 -0.86
C LYS A 38 14.37 -14.43 -1.84
N ASN A 39 13.13 -14.31 -1.37
CA ASN A 39 11.92 -14.58 -2.17
C ASN A 39 11.12 -13.32 -2.51
N GLY A 40 11.64 -12.13 -2.22
CA GLY A 40 10.90 -10.87 -2.23
C GLY A 40 10.21 -10.57 -3.57
N GLU A 41 10.90 -10.77 -4.70
CA GLU A 41 10.31 -10.55 -6.02
C GLU A 41 9.16 -11.51 -6.34
N LEU A 42 9.30 -12.79 -5.97
CA LEU A 42 8.26 -13.80 -6.21
C LEU A 42 7.04 -13.53 -5.30
N LEU A 43 7.29 -13.27 -4.02
CA LEU A 43 6.25 -12.91 -3.06
C LEU A 43 5.52 -11.64 -3.48
N LYS A 44 6.25 -10.64 -4.01
CA LYS A 44 5.68 -9.43 -4.58
C LYS A 44 4.74 -9.76 -5.74
N LYS A 45 5.22 -10.48 -6.76
CA LYS A 45 4.41 -10.87 -7.94
C LYS A 45 3.15 -11.65 -7.54
N LEU A 46 3.29 -12.67 -6.69
CA LEU A 46 2.16 -13.48 -6.21
C LEU A 46 1.16 -12.64 -5.43
N THR A 47 1.66 -11.81 -4.52
CA THR A 47 0.79 -10.98 -3.69
C THR A 47 0.03 -9.95 -4.53
N MET A 48 0.69 -9.33 -5.51
CA MET A 48 0.04 -8.39 -6.41
C MET A 48 -1.05 -9.07 -7.26
N GLN A 49 -0.79 -10.27 -7.79
CA GLN A 49 -1.81 -11.05 -8.49
C GLN A 49 -3.00 -11.41 -7.58
N MET A 50 -2.72 -11.84 -6.34
CA MET A 50 -3.78 -12.12 -5.36
C MET A 50 -4.60 -10.87 -5.03
N LEU A 51 -3.96 -9.70 -4.97
CA LEU A 51 -4.61 -8.43 -4.71
C LEU A 51 -5.55 -8.05 -5.86
N GLU A 52 -5.09 -8.17 -7.11
CA GLU A 52 -5.89 -7.97 -8.32
C GLU A 52 -7.09 -8.93 -8.37
N GLU A 53 -6.84 -10.23 -8.20
CA GLU A 53 -7.90 -11.24 -8.16
C GLU A 53 -8.94 -10.94 -7.08
N SER A 54 -8.49 -10.50 -5.90
CA SER A 54 -9.40 -10.20 -4.79
C SER A 54 -10.37 -9.08 -5.15
N VAL A 55 -9.93 -8.03 -5.84
CA VAL A 55 -10.81 -6.94 -6.26
C VAL A 55 -11.73 -7.39 -7.38
N ARG A 56 -11.22 -8.15 -8.36
CA ARG A 56 -12.04 -8.66 -9.47
C ARG A 56 -13.17 -9.57 -8.97
N LYS A 57 -12.92 -10.41 -7.96
CA LYS A 57 -13.95 -11.26 -7.30
C LYS A 57 -15.01 -10.46 -6.52
N GLU A 58 -14.70 -9.23 -6.14
CA GLU A 58 -15.58 -8.34 -5.37
C GLU A 58 -16.33 -7.31 -6.23
N LEU A 59 -16.19 -7.37 -7.55
CA LEU A 59 -16.99 -6.57 -8.48
C LEU A 59 -18.44 -7.04 -8.45
N GLN A 60 -19.37 -6.10 -8.34
CA GLN A 60 -20.79 -6.38 -8.41
C GLN A 60 -21.25 -6.48 -9.88
N GLU A 61 -22.41 -7.11 -10.12
CA GLU A 61 -22.99 -7.16 -11.46
C GLU A 61 -23.24 -5.74 -11.99
N GLY A 62 -22.82 -5.46 -13.23
CA GLY A 62 -22.90 -4.12 -13.85
C GLY A 62 -21.85 -3.11 -13.34
N GLU A 63 -20.93 -3.55 -12.49
CA GLU A 63 -19.83 -2.71 -12.04
C GLU A 63 -18.64 -2.82 -12.99
N GLU A 64 -18.24 -1.68 -13.56
CA GLU A 64 -17.17 -1.60 -14.55
C GLU A 64 -15.99 -0.81 -14.00
N ILE A 65 -14.78 -1.35 -14.20
CA ILE A 65 -13.54 -0.68 -13.79
C ILE A 65 -13.22 0.42 -14.80
N GLU A 66 -13.00 1.63 -14.29
CA GLU A 66 -12.65 2.78 -15.11
C GLU A 66 -11.21 3.23 -14.93
N CYS A 67 -10.67 3.06 -13.73
CA CYS A 67 -9.25 3.26 -13.45
C CYS A 67 -8.78 2.20 -12.46
N GLU A 68 -7.57 1.72 -12.67
CA GLU A 68 -6.88 0.86 -11.74
C GLU A 68 -5.42 1.26 -11.65
N ILE A 69 -4.89 1.24 -10.42
CA ILE A 69 -3.51 1.62 -10.13
C ILE A 69 -2.98 0.62 -9.13
N LEU A 70 -2.02 -0.19 -9.57
CA LEU A 70 -1.25 -1.06 -8.71
C LEU A 70 0.05 -0.34 -8.35
N VAL A 71 0.16 0.12 -7.10
CA VAL A 71 1.35 0.80 -6.62
C VAL A 71 2.21 -0.20 -5.88
N GLU A 72 3.36 -0.49 -6.49
CA GLU A 72 4.34 -1.41 -5.93
C GLU A 72 5.16 -0.78 -4.81
N GLU A 73 5.31 0.55 -4.80
CA GLU A 73 6.01 1.28 -3.75
C GLU A 73 5.41 2.69 -3.57
N GLY A 74 4.67 2.91 -2.47
CA GLY A 74 4.05 4.21 -2.22
C GLY A 74 3.74 4.49 -0.76
N SER A 75 3.14 5.67 -0.52
CA SER A 75 2.72 6.09 0.82
C SER A 75 1.20 6.16 0.92
N LEU A 76 0.63 5.40 1.86
CA LEU A 76 -0.77 5.47 2.25
C LEU A 76 -0.86 5.73 3.76
N VAL A 77 -1.45 6.86 4.15
CA VAL A 77 -1.54 7.29 5.57
C VAL A 77 -3.01 7.51 5.93
N ASN A 78 -3.49 6.89 7.01
CA ASN A 78 -4.83 7.13 7.56
C ASN A 78 -4.75 7.85 8.91
N SER A 79 -5.44 8.99 9.00
CA SER A 79 -5.60 9.81 10.20
C SER A 79 -6.07 9.07 11.46
N LYS A 80 -6.89 8.01 11.36
CA LYS A 80 -7.34 7.23 12.53
C LYS A 80 -6.34 6.17 13.00
N VAL A 81 -5.42 5.74 12.13
CA VAL A 81 -4.49 4.65 12.41
C VAL A 81 -3.13 5.16 12.88
N ILE A 82 -2.83 6.47 12.73
CA ILE A 82 -1.48 7.00 13.00
C ILE A 82 -1.54 8.22 13.93
N PRO A 83 -1.20 8.01 15.20
CA PRO A 83 -0.13 8.80 15.83
C PRO A 83 1.16 7.99 16.07
N SER A 84 1.11 6.64 16.02
CA SER A 84 2.17 5.79 16.58
C SER A 84 2.93 4.90 15.60
N ILE A 85 2.60 4.86 14.31
CA ILE A 85 3.35 4.06 13.34
C ILE A 85 4.43 4.94 12.70
N ILE A 86 5.56 5.01 13.40
CA ILE A 86 6.85 5.40 12.84
C ILE A 86 7.22 4.31 11.83
N THR A 87 7.03 4.57 10.54
CA THR A 87 7.65 3.76 9.49
C THR A 87 8.47 4.65 8.59
N ALA A 88 9.58 5.13 9.16
CA ALA A 88 10.74 5.50 8.37
C ALA A 88 11.20 4.22 7.63
N GLY A 89 10.89 4.11 6.33
CA GLY A 89 11.41 3.04 5.47
C GLY A 89 10.48 1.86 5.18
N ALA A 90 9.18 1.89 5.52
CA ALA A 90 8.27 0.84 5.06
C ALA A 90 7.67 1.21 3.70
N THR A 91 8.01 0.42 2.68
CA THR A 91 7.31 0.39 1.39
C THR A 91 5.93 -0.20 1.61
N PHE A 92 4.87 0.54 1.24
CA PHE A 92 3.50 0.04 1.26
C PHE A 92 3.05 -0.25 -0.16
N TYR A 93 2.51 -1.45 -0.36
CA TYR A 93 1.85 -1.83 -1.60
C TYR A 93 0.39 -1.42 -1.48
N TYR A 94 -0.17 -0.81 -2.51
CA TYR A 94 -1.61 -0.60 -2.53
C TYR A 94 -2.19 -0.66 -3.94
N TYR A 95 -3.40 -1.20 -4.02
CA TYR A 95 -4.17 -1.29 -5.24
C TYR A 95 -5.40 -0.42 -5.12
N ILE A 96 -5.49 0.59 -5.99
CA ILE A 96 -6.60 1.51 -6.09
C ILE A 96 -7.41 1.12 -7.32
N VAL A 97 -8.70 0.88 -7.13
CA VAL A 97 -9.63 0.60 -8.22
C VAL A 97 -10.81 1.53 -8.11
N LEU A 98 -11.00 2.35 -9.14
CA LEU A 98 -12.16 3.19 -9.32
C LEU A 98 -13.07 2.54 -10.35
N THR A 99 -14.30 2.24 -9.94
CA THR A 99 -15.35 1.73 -10.83
C THR A 99 -16.35 2.83 -11.17
N ASN A 100 -17.33 2.53 -12.00
CA ASN A 100 -18.51 3.37 -12.23
C ASN A 100 -19.33 3.69 -10.96
N THR A 101 -19.14 2.96 -9.85
CA THR A 101 -19.94 3.15 -8.62
C THR A 101 -19.14 3.33 -7.33
N ARG A 102 -17.91 2.82 -7.26
CA ARG A 102 -17.13 2.69 -6.01
C ARG A 102 -15.67 3.06 -6.18
N LEU A 103 -15.06 3.48 -5.08
CA LEU A 103 -13.62 3.53 -4.88
C LEU A 103 -13.23 2.38 -3.96
N ARG A 104 -12.32 1.53 -4.43
CA ARG A 104 -11.68 0.47 -3.66
C ARG A 104 -10.20 0.78 -3.49
N ILE A 105 -9.70 0.60 -2.27
CA ILE A 105 -8.28 0.73 -1.97
C ILE A 105 -7.92 -0.42 -1.03
N LYS A 106 -7.04 -1.32 -1.46
CA LYS A 106 -6.47 -2.36 -0.61
C LYS A 106 -4.99 -2.10 -0.43
N SER A 107 -4.48 -2.19 0.79
CA SER A 107 -3.08 -1.89 1.11
C SER A 107 -2.44 -2.95 1.98
N LEU A 108 -1.17 -3.19 1.71
CA LEU A 108 -0.34 -4.19 2.36
C LEU A 108 0.96 -3.54 2.88
N ASP A 109 1.53 -4.09 3.94
CA ASP A 109 2.86 -3.71 4.44
C ASP A 109 3.99 -4.30 3.59
N CYS A 110 5.22 -3.93 3.92
CA CYS A 110 6.44 -4.45 3.29
C CYS A 110 6.62 -5.98 3.44
N TYR A 111 5.80 -6.64 4.26
CA TYR A 111 5.74 -8.10 4.44
C TYR A 111 4.49 -8.72 3.78
N PHE A 112 3.80 -7.97 2.92
CA PHE A 112 2.58 -8.36 2.21
C PHE A 112 1.37 -8.64 3.11
N LYS A 113 1.38 -8.14 4.35
CA LYS A 113 0.24 -8.26 5.27
C LYS A 113 -0.73 -7.12 5.07
N LYS A 114 -2.02 -7.44 5.08
CA LYS A 114 -3.10 -6.44 4.95
C LYS A 114 -3.05 -5.42 6.08
N ILE A 115 -3.06 -4.13 5.72
CA ILE A 115 -3.08 -3.01 6.67
C ILE A 115 -4.44 -2.32 6.65
N ASN A 116 -4.82 -1.78 5.48
CA ASN A 116 -6.06 -1.05 5.32
C ASN A 116 -6.82 -1.54 4.08
N GLU A 117 -8.13 -1.48 4.18
CA GLU A 117 -9.05 -1.73 3.09
C GLU A 117 -10.16 -0.70 3.13
N TYR A 118 -10.45 -0.11 1.98
CA TYR A 118 -11.56 0.79 1.75
C TYR A 118 -12.35 0.27 0.57
N ASN A 119 -13.66 0.18 0.74
CA ASN A 119 -14.59 -0.18 -0.32
C ASN A 119 -15.83 0.69 -0.13
N VAL A 120 -15.87 1.82 -0.83
CA VAL A 120 -16.88 2.85 -0.60
C VAL A 120 -17.56 3.27 -1.88
N LEU A 121 -18.85 3.61 -1.77
CA LEU A 121 -19.59 4.23 -2.85
C LEU A 121 -19.02 5.61 -3.12
N ILE A 122 -18.96 6.01 -4.39
CA ILE A 122 -18.40 7.32 -4.74
C ILE A 122 -19.21 8.45 -4.12
N ASN A 123 -20.54 8.28 -4.05
CA ASN A 123 -21.46 9.25 -3.45
C ASN A 123 -21.29 9.39 -1.93
N SER A 124 -20.61 8.45 -1.26
CA SER A 124 -20.29 8.55 0.18
C SER A 124 -18.93 9.19 0.45
N ILE A 125 -18.14 9.47 -0.59
CA ILE A 125 -16.87 10.19 -0.44
C ILE A 125 -17.18 11.67 -0.18
N GLN A 126 -16.70 12.18 0.94
CA GLN A 126 -17.05 13.52 1.42
C GLN A 126 -16.28 14.60 0.67
N ALA A 127 -14.97 14.39 0.48
CA ALA A 127 -14.12 15.35 -0.20
C ALA A 127 -12.82 14.72 -0.72
N VAL A 128 -12.23 15.38 -1.70
CA VAL A 128 -10.84 15.19 -2.12
C VAL A 128 -10.04 16.47 -1.89
N SER A 129 -8.73 16.33 -1.72
CA SER A 129 -7.82 17.46 -1.53
C SER A 129 -6.46 17.16 -2.15
N ARG A 130 -5.68 18.19 -2.46
CA ARG A 130 -4.32 18.06 -2.99
C ARG A 130 -3.32 18.71 -2.05
N HIS A 131 -2.24 18.02 -1.74
CA HIS A 131 -1.20 18.55 -0.86
C HIS A 131 -0.58 19.83 -1.45
N LYS A 132 -0.33 20.83 -0.59
CA LYS A 132 0.08 22.18 -1.02
C LYS A 132 1.49 22.21 -1.65
N LYS A 133 2.43 21.45 -1.07
CA LYS A 133 3.83 21.34 -1.53
C LYS A 133 4.07 20.15 -2.46
N MET A 134 3.71 18.93 -2.02
CA MET A 134 3.88 17.70 -2.79
C MET A 134 2.74 17.49 -3.78
N LYS A 135 2.98 17.79 -5.06
CA LYS A 135 1.94 17.79 -6.10
C LYS A 135 1.37 16.40 -6.43
N ASN A 136 2.12 15.36 -6.11
CA ASN A 136 1.78 13.95 -6.30
C ASN A 136 1.06 13.32 -5.09
N VAL A 137 0.71 14.11 -4.07
CA VAL A 137 0.04 13.64 -2.86
C VAL A 137 -1.39 14.20 -2.81
N TYR A 138 -2.33 13.28 -2.62
CA TYR A 138 -3.76 13.56 -2.59
C TYR A 138 -4.37 13.05 -1.29
N GLY A 139 -5.39 13.73 -0.81
CA GLY A 139 -6.18 13.32 0.34
C GLY A 139 -7.62 13.00 -0.04
N ILE A 140 -8.18 11.95 0.53
CA ILE A 140 -9.58 11.55 0.35
C ILE A 140 -10.22 11.45 1.74
N THR A 141 -11.34 12.14 1.93
CA THR A 141 -12.13 12.10 3.16
C THR A 141 -13.31 11.14 2.99
N ILE A 142 -13.33 10.07 3.80
CA ILE A 142 -14.30 8.97 3.75
C ILE A 142 -14.74 8.68 5.19
N ASP A 143 -16.04 8.72 5.51
CA ASP A 143 -16.56 8.43 6.85
C ASP A 143 -15.87 9.22 7.98
N ASN A 144 -15.60 10.52 7.73
CA ASN A 144 -14.83 11.43 8.59
C ASN A 144 -13.36 10.99 8.82
N ASN A 145 -12.87 9.98 8.11
CA ASN A 145 -11.47 9.58 8.05
C ASN A 145 -10.80 10.31 6.90
N TYR A 146 -9.61 10.82 7.16
CA TYR A 146 -8.76 11.34 6.11
C TYR A 146 -7.69 10.31 5.73
N ILE A 147 -7.62 9.99 4.45
CA ILE A 147 -6.66 9.08 3.83
C ILE A 147 -5.77 9.89 2.91
N GLN A 148 -4.46 9.75 3.03
CA GLN A 148 -3.48 10.30 2.11
C GLN A 148 -2.96 9.20 1.19
N LEU A 149 -2.83 9.52 -0.09
CA LEU A 149 -2.29 8.66 -1.13
C LEU A 149 -1.20 9.42 -1.87
N GLY A 150 -0.06 8.79 -2.11
CA GLY A 150 1.01 9.40 -2.90
C GLY A 150 1.92 8.36 -3.53
N SER A 151 2.18 8.55 -4.82
CA SER A 151 3.16 7.79 -5.59
C SER A 151 3.86 8.73 -6.57
N THR A 152 5.17 8.57 -6.74
CA THR A 152 5.95 9.28 -7.75
C THR A 152 5.80 8.61 -9.11
N GLU A 153 5.77 7.28 -9.14
CA GLU A 153 5.63 6.48 -10.36
C GLU A 153 4.25 6.64 -11.00
N HIS A 154 3.19 6.66 -10.17
CA HIS A 154 1.80 6.70 -10.63
C HIS A 154 1.13 8.07 -10.42
N GLU A 155 1.88 9.18 -10.53
CA GLU A 155 1.34 10.52 -10.30
C GLU A 155 0.16 10.84 -11.24
N GLN A 156 0.30 10.51 -12.53
CA GLN A 156 -0.72 10.85 -13.53
C GLN A 156 -1.99 10.03 -13.34
N GLU A 157 -1.86 8.74 -13.05
CA GLU A 157 -2.97 7.84 -12.80
C GLU A 157 -3.72 8.24 -11.52
N LEU A 158 -2.98 8.58 -10.44
CA LEU A 158 -3.58 9.11 -9.22
C LEU A 158 -4.36 10.40 -9.51
N LYS A 159 -3.78 11.31 -10.32
CA LYS A 159 -4.46 12.52 -10.76
C LYS A 159 -5.75 12.19 -11.52
N THR A 160 -5.73 11.22 -12.43
CA THR A 160 -6.92 10.78 -13.18
C THR A 160 -8.01 10.23 -12.26
N VAL A 161 -7.65 9.43 -11.25
CA VAL A 161 -8.61 8.94 -10.25
C VAL A 161 -9.28 10.11 -9.53
N ILE A 162 -8.50 11.10 -9.07
CA ILE A 162 -9.03 12.27 -8.37
C ILE A 162 -9.91 13.13 -9.30
N GLU A 163 -9.54 13.31 -10.56
CA GLU A 163 -10.35 14.05 -11.53
C GLU A 163 -11.68 13.37 -11.82
N LYS A 164 -11.71 12.04 -11.98
CA LYS A 164 -12.96 11.29 -12.15
C LYS A 164 -13.85 11.37 -10.91
N LEU A 165 -13.29 11.35 -9.71
CA LEU A 165 -14.07 11.56 -8.47
C LEU A 165 -14.71 12.96 -8.46
N LYS A 166 -13.96 14.00 -8.84
CA LYS A 166 -14.49 15.38 -8.95
C LYS A 166 -15.60 15.50 -9.99
N GLN A 167 -15.44 14.86 -11.16
CA GLN A 167 -16.46 14.84 -12.22
C GLN A 167 -17.78 14.23 -11.74
N ARG A 168 -17.75 13.38 -10.71
CA ARG A 168 -18.92 12.76 -10.08
C ARG A 168 -19.47 13.54 -8.89
N GLY A 169 -19.04 14.78 -8.70
CA GLY A 169 -19.55 15.67 -7.68
C GLY A 169 -18.89 15.53 -6.31
N VAL A 170 -17.81 14.75 -6.18
CA VAL A 170 -17.00 14.75 -4.95
C VAL A 170 -16.36 16.12 -4.79
N LYS A 171 -16.60 16.78 -3.65
CA LYS A 171 -16.16 18.15 -3.40
C LYS A 171 -14.65 18.23 -3.27
N GLU A 172 -14.08 19.36 -3.67
CA GLU A 172 -12.68 19.69 -3.37
C GLU A 172 -12.60 20.53 -2.10
N GLU A 173 -11.78 20.08 -1.16
CA GLU A 173 -11.51 20.79 0.10
C GLU A 173 -10.03 21.19 0.21
N ARG A 174 -9.75 22.11 1.13
CA ARG A 174 -8.38 22.43 1.52
C ARG A 174 -7.74 21.19 2.16
N TYR A 175 -6.53 20.88 1.71
CA TYR A 175 -5.74 19.80 2.26
C TYR A 175 -5.52 20.00 3.77
N LYS A 176 -5.87 18.99 4.57
CA LYS A 176 -5.63 18.98 6.01
C LYS A 176 -4.16 18.62 6.22
N GLU A 177 -3.34 19.61 6.60
CA GLU A 177 -1.92 19.37 6.93
C GLU A 177 -1.82 18.46 8.17
N PHE A 178 -1.45 17.19 7.97
CA PHE A 178 -0.98 16.30 9.06
C PHE A 178 0.43 16.69 9.52
N GLU A 179 1.12 17.51 8.72
CA GLU A 179 2.56 17.74 8.77
C GLU A 179 3.07 18.53 9.98
N LYS A 180 2.30 19.43 10.60
CA LYS A 180 2.91 20.38 11.55
C LYS A 180 3.31 19.80 12.92
N SER A 181 2.53 18.89 13.50
CA SER A 181 2.91 18.30 14.80
C SER A 181 3.81 17.07 14.65
N TRP A 182 3.76 16.37 13.52
CA TRP A 182 4.44 15.08 13.35
C TRP A 182 5.88 15.22 12.82
N LEU A 183 6.15 16.14 11.88
CA LEU A 183 7.52 16.40 11.39
C LEU A 183 8.45 16.96 12.48
N ILE A 184 7.92 17.77 13.41
CA ILE A 184 8.68 18.30 14.55
C ILE A 184 9.05 17.16 15.52
N PHE A 185 8.11 16.24 15.79
CA PHE A 185 8.36 15.05 16.60
C PHE A 185 9.36 14.09 15.93
N PHE A 186 9.24 13.89 14.62
CA PHE A 186 10.07 12.96 13.86
C PHE A 186 11.54 13.44 13.79
N ASN A 187 11.79 14.72 13.54
CA ASN A 187 13.16 15.24 13.55
C ASN A 187 13.81 15.15 14.94
N LEU A 188 13.07 15.45 16.02
CA LEU A 188 13.60 15.32 17.38
C LEU A 188 13.85 13.86 17.77
N PHE A 189 12.97 12.93 17.37
CA PHE A 189 13.08 11.51 17.71
C PHE A 189 14.21 10.81 16.93
N VAL A 190 14.39 11.12 15.64
CA VAL A 190 15.49 10.59 14.81
C VAL A 190 16.84 11.10 15.32
N ILE A 191 16.95 12.38 15.72
CA ILE A 191 18.17 12.94 16.32
C ILE A 191 18.47 12.25 17.66
N ALA A 192 17.47 12.05 18.52
CA ALA A 192 17.64 11.40 19.82
C ALA A 192 18.07 9.92 19.69
N MET A 193 17.42 9.15 18.80
CA MET A 193 17.72 7.74 18.58
C MET A 193 19.05 7.53 17.83
N GLY A 194 19.36 8.39 16.85
CA GLY A 194 20.65 8.40 16.17
C GLY A 194 21.81 8.72 17.13
N GLY A 195 21.61 9.68 18.05
CA GLY A 195 22.58 9.99 19.10
C GLY A 195 22.81 8.83 20.08
N LEU A 196 21.73 8.14 20.50
CA LEU A 196 21.81 6.98 21.40
C LEU A 196 22.49 5.75 20.75
N LEU A 197 22.30 5.53 19.45
CA LEU A 197 22.95 4.44 18.72
C LEU A 197 24.43 4.71 18.47
N VAL A 198 24.81 5.96 18.19
CA VAL A 198 26.21 6.36 17.97
C VAL A 198 27.00 6.37 19.29
N LEU A 199 26.36 6.70 20.42
CA LEU A 199 27.00 6.65 21.75
C LEU A 199 27.47 5.23 22.14
N LYS A 200 26.79 4.17 21.68
CA LYS A 200 27.22 2.77 21.90
C LYS A 200 28.52 2.39 21.19
N TYR A 201 28.96 3.17 20.20
CA TYR A 201 30.21 2.95 19.45
C TYR A 201 31.31 3.96 19.81
N LEU A 202 31.07 4.85 20.78
CA LEU A 202 32.02 5.88 21.25
C LEU A 202 32.43 5.71 22.72
N ILE A 203 31.90 4.69 23.41
CA ILE A 203 32.34 4.20 24.74
C ILE A 203 32.98 2.83 24.53
#